data_AF-T1C0G2-F1
#
_entry.id   AF-T1C0G2-F1
#
_cell.length_a   1.000
_cell.length_b   1.000
_cell.length_c   1.000
_cell.angle_alpha   90.00
_cell.angle_beta   90.00
_cell.angle_gamma   90.00
#
_symmetry.space_group_name_H-M   'P 1'
#
loop_
_entity.id
_entity.type
_entity.pdbx_description
1 polymer ?
#
loop_
_entity_poly.entity_id
_entity_poly.type
_entity_poly.pdbx_seq_one_letter_code
_entity_poly.pdbx_strand_id
1 'polypeptide(L)' 'GSLKEILVGPARENDGRLNLFGALKTSMATCGYETIKEFQKAEVMVAPALQTEGKALQQAQRVGMGH' A
#
# COMPACT_ATOMS: atom_id res chain seq x y z
N GLY A 1 17.20 -2.33 -6.67
CA GLY A 1 16.69 -3.04 -7.85
C GLY A 1 16.87 -2.17 -9.09
N SER A 2 16.86 -2.80 -10.26
CA SER A 2 16.75 -2.10 -11.54
C SER A 2 15.42 -1.33 -11.62
N LEU A 3 15.33 -0.34 -12.52
CA LEU A 3 14.09 0.40 -12.76
C LEU A 3 12.92 -0.55 -13.13
N LYS A 4 13.23 -1.63 -13.86
CA LYS A 4 12.25 -2.68 -14.20
C LYS A 4 11.70 -3.36 -12.95
N GLU A 5 12.55 -3.73 -11.99
CA GLU A 5 12.11 -4.36 -10.73
C GLU A 5 11.30 -3.38 -9.87
N ILE A 6 11.67 -2.10 -9.85
CA ILE A 6 10.93 -1.07 -9.12
C ILE A 6 9.52 -0.93 -9.69
N LEU A 7 9.39 -0.79 -11.00
CA LEU A 7 8.09 -0.52 -11.63
C LEU A 7 7.22 -1.77 -11.76
N VAL A 8 7.80 -2.91 -12.16
CA VAL A 8 7.08 -4.11 -12.63
C VAL A 8 7.39 -5.36 -11.81
N GLY A 9 8.33 -5.29 -10.88
CA GLY A 9 8.72 -6.42 -10.03
C GLY A 9 9.66 -7.43 -10.73
N PRO A 10 9.89 -8.60 -10.10
CA PRO A 10 9.20 -9.10 -8.90
C PRO A 10 9.59 -8.33 -7.63
N ALA A 11 8.62 -8.19 -6.70
CA ALA A 11 8.92 -7.75 -5.34
C ALA A 11 9.38 -8.97 -4.53
N ARG A 12 10.65 -8.98 -4.13
CA ARG A 12 11.22 -10.07 -3.30
C ARG A 12 10.91 -9.90 -1.81
N GLU A 13 10.54 -8.68 -1.42
CA GLU A 13 10.24 -8.26 -0.05
C GLU A 13 8.93 -7.46 -0.03
N ASN A 14 8.24 -7.45 1.11
CA ASN A 14 6.94 -6.79 1.29
C ASN A 14 7.08 -5.38 1.92
N ASP A 15 8.13 -4.64 1.58
CA ASP A 15 8.39 -3.29 2.09
C ASP A 15 7.77 -2.17 1.24
N GLY A 16 7.09 -2.53 0.15
CA GLY A 16 6.39 -1.61 -0.75
C GLY A 16 7.30 -0.84 -1.72
N ARG A 17 8.59 -1.19 -1.83
CA ARG A 17 9.54 -0.46 -2.69
C ARG A 17 9.64 -0.99 -4.13
N LEU A 18 9.13 -2.19 -4.39
CA LEU A 18 9.21 -2.87 -5.68
C LEU A 18 7.81 -3.23 -6.21
N ASN A 19 7.71 -3.46 -7.52
CA ASN A 19 6.45 -3.77 -8.22
C ASN A 19 5.35 -2.72 -7.99
N LEU A 20 5.69 -1.43 -8.16
CA LEU A 20 4.76 -0.32 -7.94
C LEU A 20 3.49 -0.42 -8.82
N PHE A 21 3.62 -0.90 -10.05
CA PHE A 21 2.46 -1.08 -10.94
C PHE A 21 1.58 -2.27 -10.54
N GLY A 22 2.18 -3.35 -10.01
CA GLY A 22 1.42 -4.44 -9.42
C GLY A 22 0.64 -3.97 -8.20
N ALA A 23 1.30 -3.24 -7.29
CA ALA A 23 0.66 -2.64 -6.12
C ALA A 23 -0.50 -1.72 -6.51
N LEU A 24 -0.30 -0.83 -7.49
CA LEU A 24 -1.35 0.05 -7.99
C LEU A 24 -2.54 -0.74 -8.56
N LYS A 25 -2.28 -1.77 -9.38
CA LYS A 25 -3.34 -2.62 -9.95
C LYS A 25 -4.12 -3.35 -8.86
N THR A 26 -3.45 -3.88 -7.84
CA THR A 26 -4.11 -4.50 -6.68
C THR A 26 -4.99 -3.50 -5.95
N SER A 27 -4.50 -2.29 -5.67
CA SER A 27 -5.30 -1.23 -5.02
C SER A 27 -6.53 -0.85 -5.84
N MET A 28 -6.38 -0.70 -7.16
CA MET A 28 -7.50 -0.43 -8.06
C MET A 28 -8.54 -1.54 -8.03
N ALA A 29 -8.11 -2.81 -8.07
CA ALA A 29 -9.00 -3.97 -7.98
C ALA A 29 -9.73 -4.03 -6.63
N THR A 30 -9.04 -3.76 -5.53
CA THR A 30 -9.64 -3.71 -4.18
C THR A 30 -10.71 -2.62 -4.06
N CYS A 31 -10.50 -1.47 -4.70
CA CYS A 31 -11.46 -0.38 -4.72
C CYS A 31 -12.54 -0.52 -5.83
N GLY A 32 -12.45 -1.55 -6.68
CA GLY A 32 -13.44 -1.82 -7.73
C GLY A 32 -13.33 -0.95 -8.98
N TYR A 33 -12.13 -0.48 -9.33
CA TYR A 33 -11.89 0.39 -10.48
C TYR A 33 -11.01 -0.27 -11.54
N GLU A 34 -11.40 -0.13 -12.82
CA GLU A 34 -10.68 -0.70 -13.96
C GLU A 34 -9.63 0.26 -14.52
N THR A 35 -9.95 1.56 -14.57
CA THR A 35 -9.07 2.58 -15.12
C THR A 35 -8.53 3.54 -14.05
N ILE A 36 -7.36 4.13 -14.31
CA ILE A 36 -6.79 5.18 -13.45
C ILE A 36 -7.75 6.36 -13.31
N LYS A 37 -8.51 6.68 -14.36
CA LYS A 37 -9.43 7.81 -14.33
C LYS A 37 -10.62 7.57 -13.40
N GLU A 38 -11.10 6.33 -13.32
CA GLU A 38 -12.13 5.96 -12.35
C GLU A 38 -11.56 5.86 -10.93
N PHE A 39 -10.35 5.32 -10.78
CA PHE A 39 -9.66 5.23 -9.49
C PHE A 39 -9.43 6.61 -8.84
N GLN A 40 -9.27 7.67 -9.63
CA GLN A 40 -9.22 9.04 -9.11
C GLN A 40 -10.49 9.49 -8.37
N LYS A 41 -11.61 8.76 -8.51
CA LYS A 41 -12.86 9.02 -7.78
C LYS A 41 -13.01 8.19 -6.51
N ALA A 42 -12.02 7.35 -6.19
CA ALA A 42 -12.05 6.54 -4.98
C ALA A 42 -12.24 7.42 -3.74
N GLU A 43 -13.10 6.99 -2.83
CA GLU A 43 -13.28 7.66 -1.55
C GLU A 43 -12.00 7.52 -0.71
N VAL A 44 -11.50 8.66 -0.23
CA VAL A 44 -10.30 8.70 0.62
C VAL A 44 -10.72 9.10 2.02
N MET A 45 -10.49 8.20 2.98
CA MET A 45 -10.65 8.49 4.39
C MET A 45 -9.29 8.94 4.96
N VAL A 46 -9.25 10.15 5.51
CA VAL A 46 -8.12 10.63 6.30
C VAL A 46 -8.51 10.50 7.77
N ALA A 47 -7.95 9.51 8.47
CA ALA A 47 -8.06 9.45 9.93
C ALA A 47 -6.73 9.89 10.55
N PRO A 48 -6.66 11.10 11.14
CA PRO A 48 -5.47 11.57 11.85
C PRO A 48 -5.06 10.62 12.97
N ALA A 49 -6.05 10.01 13.62
CA ALA A 49 -5.86 9.06 14.71
C ALA A 49 -5.40 7.67 14.24
N LEU A 50 -5.57 7.25 12.97
CA LEU A 50 -5.09 5.93 12.53
C LEU A 50 -3.56 5.79 12.65
N GLN A 51 -2.83 6.89 12.48
CA GLN A 51 -1.39 6.91 12.71
C GLN A 51 -1.00 6.60 14.16
N THR A 52 -1.89 6.88 15.12
CA THR A 52 -1.64 6.72 16.56
C THR A 52 -2.39 5.54 17.18
N GLU A 53 -3.68 5.33 16.88
CA GLU A 53 -4.50 4.22 17.37
C GLU A 53 -4.00 2.89 16.81
N GLY A 54 -3.78 2.82 15.49
CA GLY A 54 -3.25 1.62 14.84
C GLY A 54 -1.86 1.28 15.36
N LYS A 55 -1.00 2.30 15.55
CA LYS A 55 0.32 2.12 16.16
C LYS A 55 0.26 1.73 17.64
N ALA A 56 -0.67 2.28 18.42
CA ALA A 56 -0.82 1.91 19.83
C ALA A 56 -1.23 0.44 19.96
N LEU A 57 -2.14 -0.05 19.12
CA LEU A 57 -2.53 -1.46 19.06
C LEU A 57 -1.38 -2.35 18.53
N GLN A 58 -0.67 -1.91 17.49
CA GLN A 58 0.53 -2.59 16.98
C GLN A 58 1.66 -2.64 18.02
N GLN A 59 1.86 -1.58 18.82
CA GLN A 59 2.80 -1.51 19.94
C GLN A 59 2.38 -2.45 21.07
N ALA A 60 1.11 -2.42 21.47
CA ALA A 60 0.58 -3.29 22.50
C ALA A 60 0.71 -4.77 22.12
N GLN A 61 0.49 -5.09 20.83
CA GLN A 61 0.59 -6.45 20.29
C GLN A 61 2.00 -6.83 19.81
N ARG A 62 2.96 -5.89 19.83
CA ARG A 62 4.33 -6.04 19.29
C ARG A 62 4.38 -6.56 17.85
N VAL A 63 3.43 -6.16 17.01
CA VAL A 63 3.35 -6.51 15.59
C VAL A 63 3.58 -5.26 14.73
N GLY A 64 4.09 -5.41 13.51
CA GLY A 64 4.24 -4.30 12.57
C GLY A 64 5.38 -3.31 12.87
N MET A 65 6.23 -3.59 13.86
CA MET A 65 7.47 -2.84 14.12
C MET A 65 8.55 -3.33 13.16
N GLY A 66 8.58 -2.78 11.94
CA GLY A 66 9.74 -2.97 11.06
C GLY A 66 11.02 -2.60 11.82
N HIS A 67 12.07 -3.40 11.65
CA HIS A 67 13.40 -3.13 12.19
C HIS A 67 14.00 -1.84 11.62
#